data_AF-A0A453CML8-F1
#
_entry.id   AF-A0A453CML8-F1
#
_cell.length_a   1.000
_cell.length_b   1.000
_cell.length_c   1.000
_cell.angle_alpha   90.00
_cell.angle_beta   90.00
_cell.angle_gamma   90.00
#
_symmetry.space_group_name_H-M   'P 1'
#
loop_
_entity.id
_entity.type
_entity.pdbx_description
1 polymer ?
#
loop_
_entity_poly.entity_id
_entity_poly.type
_entity_poly.pdbx_seq_one_letter_code
_entity_poly.pdbx_strand_id
1 'polypeptide(L)'
;AKIDDLRANYSGSTVSLADICLKPLSTDCATQSVLQYFQLDPKKHDDLGIDHAKFCFEHYSSEETCLSTFQSPIDPSTILGGFPGSNFTEASAFVITYPVNNKVETTGQENAKAMAWERAYINLVKEEILPMVLAQNLTLSFSSESSIKDELNRESTADAITIVISYIVMFAYISFTLGDRPSRLWALFVSSKV
;
A
#
# COMPACT_ATOMS: atom_id res chain seq x y z
N ALA A 1 -7.59 -11.08 13.10
CA ALA A 1 -8.03 -9.86 12.39
C ALA A 1 -7.74 -10.09 10.91
N LYS A 2 -8.62 -9.69 9.98
CA LYS A 2 -8.50 -10.13 8.56
C LYS A 2 -7.13 -9.87 7.91
N ILE A 3 -6.46 -8.78 8.30
CA ILE A 3 -5.12 -8.44 7.79
C ILE A 3 -4.03 -9.35 8.38
N ASP A 4 -4.10 -9.66 9.67
CA ASP A 4 -3.14 -10.55 10.33
C ASP A 4 -3.27 -12.01 9.83
N ASP A 5 -4.49 -12.40 9.44
CA ASP A 5 -4.79 -13.72 8.89
C ASP A 5 -4.49 -13.85 7.37
N LEU A 6 -4.11 -12.74 6.72
CA LEU A 6 -3.85 -12.70 5.28
C LEU A 6 -2.64 -13.56 4.91
N ARG A 7 -2.86 -14.44 3.94
CA ARG A 7 -1.86 -15.38 3.42
C ARG A 7 -1.68 -15.15 1.93
N ALA A 8 -0.48 -14.71 1.55
CA ALA A 8 -0.12 -14.53 0.14
C ALA A 8 0.65 -15.75 -0.37
N ASN A 9 0.49 -16.10 -1.64
CA ASN A 9 1.27 -17.16 -2.27
C ASN A 9 2.41 -16.54 -3.09
N TYR A 10 3.65 -16.91 -2.79
CA TYR A 10 4.82 -16.52 -3.56
C TYR A 10 5.69 -17.76 -3.85
N SER A 11 5.85 -18.09 -5.13
CA SER A 11 6.68 -19.23 -5.60
C SER A 11 6.35 -20.57 -4.91
N GLY A 12 5.06 -20.83 -4.65
CA GLY A 12 4.59 -22.05 -3.98
C GLY A 12 4.75 -22.05 -2.46
N SER A 13 5.28 -20.97 -1.88
CA SER A 13 5.35 -20.75 -0.44
C SER A 13 4.26 -19.79 0.02
N THR A 14 3.59 -20.10 1.12
CA THR A 14 2.67 -19.18 1.76
C THR A 14 3.43 -18.19 2.63
N VAL A 15 3.19 -16.90 2.44
CA VAL A 15 3.79 -15.79 3.18
C VAL A 15 2.71 -15.12 4.03
N SER A 16 2.98 -14.99 5.32
CA SER A 16 2.14 -14.27 6.28
C SER A 16 2.81 -12.98 6.75
N LEU A 17 2.04 -12.09 7.37
CA LEU A 17 2.58 -10.85 7.94
C LEU A 17 3.67 -11.13 8.98
N ALA A 18 3.50 -12.17 9.79
CA ALA A 18 4.43 -12.57 10.84
C ALA A 18 5.82 -12.98 10.32
N ASP A 19 5.92 -13.36 9.05
CA ASP A 19 7.17 -13.78 8.40
C ASP A 19 7.99 -12.59 7.88
N ILE A 20 7.34 -11.46 7.59
CA ILE A 20 7.94 -10.30 6.91
C ILE A 20 8.02 -9.04 7.78
N CYS A 21 7.19 -8.94 8.81
CA CYS A 21 7.08 -7.75 9.65
C CYS A 21 8.35 -7.46 10.46
N LEU A 22 8.54 -6.19 10.82
CA LEU A 22 9.61 -5.76 11.73
C LEU A 22 9.34 -6.21 13.16
N LYS A 23 10.35 -6.77 13.83
CA LYS A 23 10.30 -7.29 15.21
C LYS A 23 11.49 -6.73 16.01
N PRO A 24 11.32 -5.62 16.73
CA PRO A 24 12.44 -4.92 17.35
C PRO A 24 12.91 -5.56 18.67
N LEU A 25 11.98 -6.05 19.49
CA LEU A 25 12.26 -6.54 20.86
C LEU A 25 11.59 -7.89 21.16
N SER A 26 10.33 -8.07 20.74
CA SER A 26 9.53 -9.29 20.95
C SER A 26 9.46 -10.17 19.69
N THR A 27 8.77 -11.31 19.78
CA THR A 27 8.38 -12.15 18.64
C THR A 27 7.22 -11.59 17.81
N ASP A 28 6.52 -10.59 18.36
CA ASP A 28 5.37 -9.94 17.75
C ASP A 28 5.77 -8.82 16.79
N CYS A 29 4.92 -8.58 15.79
CA CYS A 29 5.12 -7.53 14.80
C CYS A 29 4.96 -6.14 15.41
N ALA A 30 5.78 -5.20 14.95
CA ALA A 30 5.72 -3.79 15.33
C ALA A 30 4.55 -3.02 14.71
N THR A 31 3.34 -3.60 14.72
CA THR A 31 2.13 -2.95 14.20
C THR A 31 1.79 -1.73 15.03
N GLN A 32 1.62 -0.58 14.41
CA GLN A 32 1.25 0.66 15.10
C GLN A 32 -0.24 0.91 14.89
N SER A 33 -1.01 0.89 15.98
CA SER A 33 -2.45 1.13 15.99
C SER A 33 -2.89 1.46 17.42
N VAL A 34 -4.01 2.17 17.57
CA VAL A 34 -4.68 2.38 18.87
C VAL A 34 -4.97 1.06 19.57
N LEU A 35 -5.26 0.00 18.80
CA LEU A 35 -5.56 -1.34 19.35
C LEU A 35 -4.37 -1.96 20.12
N GLN A 36 -3.15 -1.43 19.95
CA GLN A 36 -1.99 -1.90 20.70
C GLN A 36 -2.01 -1.50 22.17
N TYR A 37 -2.72 -0.44 22.56
CA TYR A 37 -2.91 -0.12 23.98
C TYR A 37 -3.68 -1.22 24.74
N PHE A 38 -4.41 -2.06 24.00
CA PHE A 38 -5.14 -3.22 24.50
C PHE A 38 -4.42 -4.53 24.18
N GLN A 39 -3.15 -4.47 23.76
CA GLN A 39 -2.35 -5.61 23.32
C GLN A 39 -3.05 -6.47 22.25
N LEU A 40 -3.86 -5.84 21.38
CA LEU A 40 -4.65 -6.50 20.33
C LEU A 40 -5.64 -7.56 20.87
N ASP A 41 -5.99 -7.53 22.16
CA ASP A 41 -6.95 -8.46 22.77
C ASP A 41 -8.38 -7.91 22.71
N PRO A 42 -9.29 -8.50 21.93
CA PRO A 42 -10.70 -8.08 21.86
C PRO A 42 -11.38 -7.99 23.22
N LYS A 43 -10.97 -8.81 24.20
CA LYS A 43 -11.59 -8.86 25.54
C LYS A 43 -11.31 -7.63 26.38
N LYS A 44 -10.28 -6.85 26.04
CA LYS A 44 -9.89 -5.61 26.76
C LYS A 44 -10.60 -4.35 26.22
N HIS A 45 -11.44 -4.48 25.20
CA HIS A 45 -12.16 -3.36 24.54
C HIS A 45 -13.52 -3.04 25.21
N ASP A 46 -13.68 -3.30 26.50
CA ASP A 46 -14.93 -3.00 27.23
C ASP A 46 -15.11 -1.47 27.43
N ASP A 47 -16.21 -1.01 28.04
CA ASP A 47 -16.47 0.44 28.27
C ASP A 47 -15.35 1.11 29.09
N LEU A 48 -14.69 0.38 30.00
CA LEU A 48 -13.48 0.80 30.72
C LEU A 48 -12.26 1.03 29.80
N GLY A 49 -12.30 0.46 28.60
CA GLY A 49 -11.26 0.56 27.59
C GLY A 49 -11.11 1.97 27.04
N ILE A 50 -12.19 2.77 26.97
CA ILE A 50 -12.10 4.16 26.52
C ILE A 50 -11.27 4.99 27.51
N ASP A 51 -11.49 4.80 28.80
CA ASP A 51 -10.74 5.50 29.85
C ASP A 51 -9.27 5.03 29.87
N HIS A 52 -9.03 3.74 29.63
CA HIS A 52 -7.67 3.21 29.45
C HIS A 52 -6.97 3.82 28.23
N ALA A 53 -7.66 3.96 27.09
CA ALA A 53 -7.08 4.61 25.91
C ALA A 53 -6.71 6.07 26.19
N LYS A 54 -7.60 6.84 26.84
CA LYS A 54 -7.31 8.23 27.23
C LYS A 54 -6.11 8.31 28.17
N PHE A 55 -6.06 7.43 29.17
CA PHE A 55 -4.93 7.34 30.09
C PHE A 55 -3.63 7.03 29.34
N CYS A 56 -3.65 6.08 28.40
CA CYS A 56 -2.50 5.75 27.59
C CYS A 56 -2.10 6.86 26.61
N PHE A 57 -3.02 7.72 26.16
CA PHE A 57 -2.63 8.87 25.34
C PHE A 57 -1.75 9.86 26.12
N GLU A 58 -1.96 10.00 27.42
CA GLU A 58 -1.18 10.90 28.28
C GLU A 58 0.08 10.22 28.86
N HIS A 59 0.02 8.90 29.07
CA HIS A 59 1.06 8.12 29.77
C HIS A 59 1.72 7.04 28.90
N TYR A 60 1.69 7.17 27.57
CA TYR A 60 2.13 6.15 26.61
C TYR A 60 3.54 5.57 26.84
N SER A 61 4.45 6.36 27.44
CA SER A 61 5.83 5.95 27.76
C SER A 61 6.09 5.68 29.23
N SER A 62 5.17 6.09 30.11
CA SER A 62 5.37 6.07 31.56
C SER A 62 4.72 4.87 32.25
N GLU A 63 3.71 4.27 31.63
CA GLU A 63 2.97 3.14 32.19
C GLU A 63 3.18 1.86 31.37
N GLU A 64 3.48 0.75 32.05
CA GLU A 64 3.73 -0.54 31.40
C GLU A 64 2.46 -1.15 30.79
N THR A 65 1.29 -0.87 31.37
CA THR A 65 0.00 -1.37 30.86
C THR A 65 -0.38 -0.82 29.49
N CYS A 66 0.24 0.31 29.10
CA CYS A 66 0.08 0.96 27.80
C CYS A 66 1.09 0.48 26.76
N LEU A 67 2.03 -0.40 27.13
CA LEU A 67 2.98 -0.96 26.17
C LEU A 67 2.26 -1.87 25.16
N SER A 68 2.74 -1.79 23.93
CA SER A 68 2.30 -2.69 22.85
C SER A 68 2.69 -4.14 23.10
N THR A 69 2.13 -5.05 22.31
CA THR A 69 2.52 -6.48 22.27
C THR A 69 4.03 -6.68 22.05
N PHE A 70 4.68 -5.78 21.33
CA PHE A 70 6.12 -5.81 21.08
C PHE A 70 6.96 -5.02 22.11
N GLN A 71 6.38 -4.74 23.29
CA GLN A 71 7.04 -4.12 24.46
C GLN A 71 7.59 -2.72 24.19
N SER A 72 6.99 -1.99 23.26
CA SER A 72 7.38 -0.62 22.93
C SER A 72 6.25 0.37 23.22
N PRO A 73 6.57 1.58 23.71
CA PRO A 73 5.59 2.64 23.82
C PRO A 73 5.11 3.07 22.43
N ILE A 74 3.81 3.30 22.28
CA ILE A 74 3.21 3.79 21.04
C ILE A 74 2.92 5.27 21.20
N ASP A 75 3.56 6.10 20.39
CA ASP A 75 3.28 7.53 20.40
C ASP A 75 1.88 7.80 19.79
N PRO A 76 0.95 8.43 20.52
CA PRO A 76 -0.38 8.77 20.01
C PRO A 76 -0.36 9.56 18.70
N SER A 77 0.68 10.39 18.49
CA SER A 77 0.83 11.18 17.26
C SER A 77 1.10 10.34 16.01
N THR A 78 1.53 9.08 16.17
CA THR A 78 1.79 8.15 15.07
C THR A 78 0.59 7.28 14.68
N ILE A 79 -0.43 7.22 15.55
CA ILE A 79 -1.62 6.34 15.39
C ILE A 79 -2.93 7.11 15.33
N LEU A 80 -2.93 8.41 15.66
CA LEU A 80 -4.08 9.31 15.57
C LEU A 80 -3.74 10.49 14.66
N GLY A 81 -4.77 11.07 14.06
CA GLY A 81 -4.66 12.23 13.17
C GLY A 81 -5.76 13.26 13.39
N GLY A 82 -5.45 14.50 13.02
CA GLY A 82 -6.43 15.60 12.99
C GLY A 82 -6.97 15.99 14.37
N PHE A 83 -6.07 16.10 15.35
CA PHE A 83 -6.32 16.61 16.70
C PHE A 83 -5.69 18.01 16.89
N PRO A 84 -6.25 18.87 17.75
CA PRO A 84 -5.66 20.18 18.05
C PRO A 84 -4.58 20.07 19.15
N GLY A 85 -3.35 20.50 18.82
CA GLY A 85 -2.25 20.53 19.79
C GLY A 85 -1.90 19.14 20.32
N SER A 86 -2.13 18.90 21.62
CA SER A 86 -1.87 17.62 22.29
C SER A 86 -3.16 16.92 22.76
N ASN A 87 -4.34 17.35 22.28
CA ASN A 87 -5.61 16.76 22.70
C ASN A 87 -5.99 15.57 21.79
N PHE A 88 -5.41 14.41 22.07
CA PHE A 88 -5.62 13.19 21.27
C PHE A 88 -7.07 12.66 21.32
N THR A 89 -7.87 13.05 22.32
CA THR A 89 -9.28 12.63 22.46
C THR A 89 -10.16 13.21 21.36
N GLU A 90 -9.78 14.34 20.77
CA GLU A 90 -10.51 15.01 19.68
C GLU A 90 -10.00 14.61 18.29
N ALA A 91 -9.24 13.51 18.19
CA ALA A 91 -8.74 13.03 16.90
C ALA A 91 -9.87 12.69 15.93
N SER A 92 -9.68 13.05 14.66
CA SER A 92 -10.64 12.82 13.57
C SER A 92 -10.27 11.65 12.66
N ALA A 93 -9.06 11.11 12.78
CA ALA A 93 -8.59 9.98 11.99
C ALA A 93 -7.79 8.98 12.83
N PHE A 94 -7.95 7.70 12.48
CA PHE A 94 -7.11 6.61 12.99
C PHE A 94 -6.10 6.21 11.93
N VAL A 95 -4.85 6.00 12.35
CA VAL A 95 -3.75 5.58 11.49
C VAL A 95 -3.29 4.20 11.94
N ILE A 96 -3.21 3.28 10.99
CA ILE A 96 -2.70 1.92 11.21
C ILE A 96 -1.51 1.72 10.29
N THR A 97 -0.36 1.40 10.88
CA THR A 97 0.89 1.20 10.14
C THR A 97 1.40 -0.22 10.39
N TYR A 98 1.78 -0.91 9.32
CA TYR A 98 2.39 -2.24 9.35
C TYR A 98 3.83 -2.15 8.83
N PRO A 99 4.83 -1.98 9.71
CA PRO A 99 6.22 -1.93 9.29
C PRO A 99 6.71 -3.31 8.84
N VAL A 100 7.24 -3.37 7.61
CA VAL A 100 7.80 -4.58 7.00
C VAL A 100 9.31 -4.42 6.83
N ASN A 101 10.06 -5.51 7.02
CA ASN A 101 11.52 -5.48 6.85
C ASN A 101 11.89 -5.29 5.38
N ASN A 102 12.63 -4.22 5.10
CA ASN A 102 13.24 -4.00 3.79
C ASN A 102 14.69 -4.50 3.81
N LYS A 103 15.04 -5.37 2.86
CA LYS A 103 16.42 -5.86 2.69
C LYS A 103 17.07 -5.19 1.49
N VAL A 104 18.35 -4.84 1.62
CA VAL A 104 19.14 -4.33 0.48
C VAL A 104 19.32 -5.48 -0.51
N GLU A 105 18.87 -5.27 -1.74
CA GLU A 105 18.83 -6.30 -2.76
C GLU A 105 20.24 -6.66 -3.25
N THR A 106 20.82 -7.73 -2.67
CA THR A 106 22.14 -8.26 -3.08
C THR A 106 22.03 -9.43 -4.06
N THR A 107 20.94 -10.20 -3.99
CA THR A 107 20.72 -11.44 -4.74
C THR A 107 19.40 -11.50 -5.53
N GLY A 108 18.56 -10.46 -5.45
CA GLY A 108 17.48 -10.20 -6.42
C GLY A 108 16.07 -10.70 -6.09
N GLN A 109 15.81 -11.28 -4.91
CA GLN A 109 14.46 -11.74 -4.53
C GLN A 109 14.12 -11.60 -3.03
N GLU A 110 14.94 -10.90 -2.26
CA GLU A 110 14.79 -10.85 -0.80
C GLU A 110 13.50 -10.14 -0.36
N ASN A 111 13.06 -9.13 -1.13
CA ASN A 111 11.83 -8.37 -0.87
C ASN A 111 10.62 -8.87 -1.66
N ALA A 112 10.79 -9.87 -2.54
CA ALA A 112 9.71 -10.31 -3.42
C ALA A 112 8.54 -10.96 -2.66
N LYS A 113 8.84 -11.60 -1.52
CA LYS A 113 7.81 -12.10 -0.58
C LYS A 113 6.99 -10.97 0.04
N ALA A 114 7.65 -9.88 0.46
CA ALA A 114 6.98 -8.71 1.00
C ALA A 114 6.09 -8.05 -0.05
N MET A 115 6.61 -7.83 -1.27
CA MET A 115 5.82 -7.29 -2.38
C MET A 115 4.60 -8.16 -2.73
N ALA A 116 4.73 -9.49 -2.69
CA ALA A 116 3.60 -10.40 -2.93
C ALA A 116 2.53 -10.28 -1.84
N TRP A 117 2.93 -10.13 -0.58
CA TRP A 117 2.01 -9.88 0.53
C TRP A 117 1.33 -8.52 0.43
N GLU A 118 2.07 -7.46 0.09
CA GLU A 118 1.52 -6.11 -0.09
C GLU A 118 0.47 -6.05 -1.21
N ARG A 119 0.69 -6.73 -2.34
CA ARG A 119 -0.31 -6.83 -3.41
C ARG A 119 -1.57 -7.56 -2.96
N ALA A 120 -1.42 -8.64 -2.21
CA ALA A 120 -2.57 -9.34 -1.62
C ALA A 120 -3.32 -8.45 -0.62
N TYR A 121 -2.59 -7.64 0.15
CA TYR A 121 -3.17 -6.66 1.09
C TYR A 121 -3.98 -5.60 0.35
N ILE A 122 -3.44 -5.01 -0.72
CA ILE A 122 -4.18 -4.03 -1.54
C ILE A 122 -5.49 -4.63 -2.07
N ASN A 123 -5.44 -5.88 -2.56
CA ASN A 123 -6.64 -6.55 -3.09
C ASN A 123 -7.67 -6.79 -1.97
N LEU A 124 -7.24 -7.32 -0.81
CA LEU A 124 -8.11 -7.48 0.35
C LEU A 124 -8.77 -6.16 0.77
N VAL A 125 -8.00 -5.08 0.80
CA VAL A 125 -8.51 -3.76 1.18
C VAL A 125 -9.55 -3.28 0.18
N LYS A 126 -9.28 -3.41 -1.13
CA LYS A 126 -10.19 -2.95 -2.19
C LYS A 126 -11.46 -3.79 -2.27
N GLU A 127 -11.35 -5.10 -2.18
CA GLU A 127 -12.47 -6.03 -2.44
C GLU A 127 -13.35 -6.25 -1.21
N GLU A 128 -12.77 -6.29 -0.01
CA GLU A 128 -13.50 -6.62 1.21
C GLU A 128 -13.62 -5.45 2.18
N ILE A 129 -12.50 -4.79 2.51
CA ILE A 129 -12.49 -3.80 3.61
C ILE A 129 -13.19 -2.51 3.17
N LEU A 130 -12.89 -2.00 1.98
CA LEU A 130 -13.49 -0.78 1.45
C LEU A 130 -15.03 -0.82 1.44
N PRO A 131 -15.71 -1.86 0.91
CA PRO A 131 -17.17 -1.91 0.96
C PRO A 131 -17.72 -2.03 2.39
N MET A 132 -17.03 -2.75 3.30
CA MET A 132 -17.44 -2.82 4.71
C MET A 132 -17.36 -1.45 5.40
N VAL A 133 -16.31 -0.67 5.13
CA VAL A 133 -16.12 0.67 5.70
C VAL A 133 -17.13 1.67 5.12
N LEU A 134 -17.36 1.63 3.80
CA LEU A 134 -18.35 2.47 3.14
C LEU A 134 -19.77 2.20 3.67
N ALA A 135 -20.10 0.94 3.98
CA ALA A 135 -21.37 0.59 4.60
C ALA A 135 -21.58 1.22 5.99
N GLN A 136 -20.50 1.62 6.67
CA GLN A 136 -20.53 2.31 7.97
C GLN A 136 -20.39 3.84 7.85
N ASN A 137 -20.48 4.40 6.64
CA ASN A 137 -20.27 5.84 6.37
C ASN A 137 -18.88 6.36 6.79
N LEU A 138 -17.88 5.49 6.78
CA LEU A 138 -16.49 5.85 7.05
C LEU A 138 -15.72 6.01 5.73
N THR A 139 -14.65 6.80 5.75
CA THR A 139 -13.72 6.93 4.63
C THR A 139 -12.43 6.17 4.96
N LEU A 140 -11.95 5.37 4.01
CA LEU A 140 -10.69 4.64 4.13
C LEU A 140 -9.73 5.06 3.04
N SER A 141 -8.54 5.47 3.45
CA SER A 141 -7.38 5.69 2.59
C SER A 141 -6.29 4.71 2.99
N PHE A 142 -5.66 4.08 2.00
CA PHE A 142 -4.59 3.10 2.23
C PHE A 142 -3.46 3.31 1.23
N SER A 143 -2.26 2.90 1.61
CA SER A 143 -1.07 2.93 0.75
C SER A 143 -0.18 1.73 1.09
N SER A 144 0.63 1.30 0.13
CA SER A 144 1.74 0.36 0.34
C SER A 144 2.95 0.82 -0.46
N GLU A 145 4.14 0.37 -0.07
CA GLU A 145 5.40 0.72 -0.75
C GLU A 145 5.38 0.23 -2.21
N SER A 146 4.92 -1.01 -2.45
CA SER A 146 4.80 -1.56 -3.80
C SER A 146 3.75 -0.84 -4.66
N SER A 147 2.71 -0.25 -4.04
CA SER A 147 1.61 0.40 -4.77
C SER A 147 2.07 1.58 -5.61
N ILE A 148 3.06 2.35 -5.13
CA ILE A 148 3.58 3.51 -5.86
C ILE A 148 4.27 3.03 -7.15
N LYS A 149 5.11 1.99 -7.04
CA LYS A 149 5.81 1.44 -8.20
C LYS A 149 4.87 0.80 -9.21
N ASP A 150 3.86 0.08 -8.72
CA ASP A 150 2.85 -0.55 -9.58
C ASP A 150 2.01 0.53 -10.32
N GLU A 151 1.63 1.62 -9.65
CA GLU A 151 0.86 2.70 -10.27
C GLU A 151 1.68 3.50 -11.30
N LEU A 152 2.95 3.79 -11.01
CA LEU A 152 3.87 4.41 -11.98
C LEU A 152 4.07 3.54 -13.23
N ASN A 153 4.20 2.22 -13.07
CA ASN A 153 4.35 1.32 -14.21
C ASN A 153 3.07 1.25 -15.05
N ARG A 154 1.89 1.36 -14.42
CA ARG A 154 0.60 1.41 -15.11
C ARG A 154 0.48 2.66 -15.98
N GLU A 155 0.85 3.82 -15.43
CA GLU A 155 0.86 5.10 -16.16
C GLU A 155 1.86 5.06 -17.32
N SER A 156 3.10 4.64 -17.05
CA SER A 156 4.15 4.55 -18.08
C SER A 156 3.77 3.62 -19.24
N THR A 157 3.08 2.51 -18.97
CA THR A 157 2.63 1.59 -20.02
C THR A 157 1.54 2.22 -20.89
N ALA A 158 0.63 3.00 -20.30
CA ALA A 158 -0.39 3.72 -21.05
C ALA A 158 0.22 4.79 -21.97
N ASP A 159 1.22 5.51 -21.49
CA ASP A 159 1.93 6.52 -22.27
C ASP A 159 2.75 5.92 -23.41
N ALA A 160 3.40 4.77 -23.19
CA ALA A 160 4.19 4.08 -24.20
C ALA A 160 3.36 3.74 -25.45
N ILE A 161 2.10 3.32 -25.28
CA ILE A 161 1.19 3.01 -26.40
C ILE A 161 0.93 4.25 -27.25
N THR A 162 0.67 5.38 -26.61
CA THR A 162 0.41 6.66 -27.31
C THR A 162 1.64 7.11 -28.09
N ILE A 163 2.84 6.93 -27.51
CA ILE A 163 4.10 7.23 -28.20
C ILE A 163 4.25 6.37 -29.46
N VAL A 164 4.06 5.05 -29.37
CA VAL A 164 4.17 4.14 -30.53
C VAL A 164 3.25 4.55 -31.68
N ILE A 165 2.00 4.89 -31.38
CA ILE A 165 1.03 5.34 -32.39
C ILE A 165 1.50 6.63 -33.07
N SER A 166 2.03 7.59 -32.30
CA SER A 166 2.52 8.85 -32.86
C SER A 166 3.70 8.64 -33.83
N TYR A 167 4.63 7.74 -33.51
CA TYR A 167 5.73 7.37 -34.40
C TYR A 167 5.25 6.67 -35.68
N ILE A 168 4.22 5.81 -35.61
CA ILE A 168 3.63 5.17 -36.79
C ILE A 168 3.04 6.22 -37.75
N VAL A 169 2.29 7.18 -37.20
CA VAL A 169 1.69 8.26 -38.01
C VAL A 169 2.77 9.15 -38.64
N MET A 170 3.81 9.50 -37.87
CA MET A 170 4.94 10.28 -38.37
C MET A 170 5.68 9.54 -39.49
N PHE A 171 5.93 8.24 -39.32
CA PHE A 171 6.57 7.40 -40.34
C PHE A 171 5.72 7.35 -41.62
N ALA A 172 4.42 7.10 -41.50
CA ALA A 172 3.50 7.09 -42.63
C ALA A 172 3.49 8.44 -43.38
N TYR A 173 3.51 9.56 -42.66
CA TYR A 173 3.59 10.90 -43.24
C TYR A 173 4.89 11.12 -44.02
N ILE A 174 6.04 10.75 -43.45
CA ILE A 174 7.35 10.88 -44.10
C ILE A 174 7.43 10.01 -45.36
N SER A 175 6.98 8.76 -45.28
CA SER A 175 6.94 7.85 -46.44
C SER A 175 6.02 8.35 -47.55
N PHE A 176 4.88 8.95 -47.22
CA PHE A 176 3.97 9.52 -48.21
C PHE A 176 4.51 10.82 -48.86
N THR A 177 5.21 11.65 -48.09
CA THR A 177 5.73 12.94 -48.58
C THR A 177 6.99 12.81 -49.44
N LEU A 178 7.84 11.82 -49.16
CA LEU A 178 9.04 11.50 -49.95
C LEU A 178 8.78 10.50 -51.09
N GLY A 179 7.59 9.89 -51.15
CA GLY A 179 7.18 9.04 -52.27
C GLY A 179 6.93 9.86 -53.54
N ASP A 180 7.66 9.56 -54.62
CA ASP A 180 7.40 10.15 -55.93
C ASP A 180 5.96 9.87 -56.35
N ARG A 181 5.20 10.91 -56.72
CA ARG A 181 3.81 10.80 -57.20
C ARG A 181 3.78 10.29 -58.64
N PRO A 182 3.39 9.03 -58.94
CA PRO A 182 3.12 8.65 -60.31
C PRO A 182 1.67 9.06 -60.65
N SER A 183 1.44 9.46 -61.89
CA SER A 183 0.16 9.99 -62.41
C SER A 183 -1.01 8.99 -62.47
N ARG A 184 -0.98 7.88 -61.71
CA ARG A 184 -1.98 6.81 -61.76
C ARG A 184 -2.21 6.25 -60.36
N LEU A 185 -3.45 6.31 -59.87
CA LEU A 185 -3.86 5.91 -58.51
C LEU A 185 -3.46 4.46 -58.14
N TRP A 186 -3.35 3.56 -59.12
CA TRP A 186 -2.91 2.17 -58.94
C TRP A 186 -1.40 2.01 -58.71
N ALA A 187 -0.58 3.02 -59.03
CA ALA A 187 0.87 3.00 -58.84
C ALA A 187 1.31 3.58 -57.49
N LEU A 188 0.42 4.19 -56.70
CA LEU A 188 0.74 4.72 -55.37
C LEU A 188 1.10 3.63 -54.36
N PHE A 189 0.48 2.45 -54.45
CA PHE A 189 0.85 1.30 -53.61
C PHE A 189 2.14 0.59 -54.08
N VAL A 190 2.56 0.79 -55.34
CA VAL A 190 3.78 0.20 -55.93
C VAL A 190 4.98 1.16 -55.83
N SER A 191 4.74 2.47 -55.73
CA SER A 191 5.77 3.53 -55.69
C SER A 191 5.95 4.15 -54.30
N SER A 192 5.26 3.65 -53.28
CA SER A 192 5.58 3.98 -51.89
C SER A 192 6.90 3.29 -51.54
N LYS A 193 7.94 4.06 -51.27
CA LYS A 193 9.18 3.54 -50.67
C LYS A 193 8.90 3.19 -49.21
N VAL A 194 8.33 2.01 -49.01
CA VAL A 194 8.48 1.23 -47.78
C VAL A 194 9.57 0.20 -48.03
#